data_AF-A0A2R6KV73-F1
#
_entry.id   AF-A0A2R6KV73-F1
#
_cell.length_a   1.000
_cell.length_b   1.000
_cell.length_c   1.000
_cell.angle_alpha   90.00
_cell.angle_beta   90.00
_cell.angle_gamma   90.00
#
_symmetry.space_group_name_H-M   'P 1'
#
loop_
_entity.id
_entity.type
_entity.pdbx_description
1 polymer ?
#
loop_
_entity_poly.entity_id
_entity_poly.type
_entity_poly.pdbx_seq_one_letter_code
_entity_poly.pdbx_strand_id
1 'polypeptide(L)'
;MTVDGTALVTGASAGIGRALAAEFAANGHDVVLVARRETELLALANRLEDDHGIRAYAIDADLASIDAAAKLYEATAERDVQVDVLVNNVGIGTQGAFVENDLGRELDQLQLNVVTPTQLTHRYGREMTARGRGG
;
A
#
# COMPACT_ATOMS: atom_id res chain seq x y z
N MET A 1 -1.37 24.93 1.99
CA MET A 1 -1.08 24.30 3.29
C MET A 1 -0.74 22.87 2.95
N THR A 2 0.54 22.52 2.91
CA THR A 2 0.96 21.13 2.71
C THR A 2 0.46 20.31 3.88
N VAL A 3 -0.10 19.14 3.60
CA VAL A 3 -0.52 18.22 4.65
C VAL A 3 0.72 17.44 5.05
N ASP A 4 1.21 17.68 6.26
CA ASP A 4 2.32 16.90 6.82
C ASP A 4 1.79 15.49 7.16
N GLY A 5 2.39 14.45 6.58
CA GLY A 5 2.07 13.06 6.90
C GLY A 5 2.61 12.05 5.90
N THR A 6 2.49 10.77 6.23
CA THR A 6 2.93 9.66 5.36
C THR A 6 1.75 8.92 4.74
N ALA A 7 1.74 8.77 3.42
CA ALA A 7 0.74 8.01 2.68
C ALA A 7 1.27 6.62 2.31
N LEU A 8 0.60 5.55 2.76
CA LEU A 8 0.87 4.18 2.33
C LEU A 8 -0.03 3.84 1.15
N VAL A 9 0.58 3.52 0.01
CA VAL A 9 -0.12 3.15 -1.23
C VAL A 9 0.19 1.70 -1.61
N THR A 10 -0.85 0.86 -1.58
CA THR A 10 -0.76 -0.52 -2.08
C THR A 10 -0.95 -0.58 -3.60
N GLY A 11 -0.22 -1.47 -4.26
CA GLY A 11 -0.21 -1.53 -5.74
C GLY A 11 0.53 -0.35 -6.39
N ALA A 12 1.47 0.28 -5.67
CA ALA A 12 2.15 1.51 -6.10
C ALA A 12 3.04 1.38 -7.35
N SER A 13 3.36 0.15 -7.77
CA SER A 13 4.25 -0.09 -8.92
C SER A 13 3.65 0.31 -10.28
N ALA A 14 2.33 0.40 -10.42
CA ALA A 14 1.70 0.71 -11.71
C ALA A 14 0.32 1.38 -11.58
N GLY A 15 -0.22 1.81 -12.73
CA GLY A 15 -1.59 2.27 -12.88
C GLY A 15 -1.98 3.39 -11.90
N ILE A 16 -3.17 3.25 -11.31
CA ILE A 16 -3.73 4.22 -10.37
C ILE A 16 -2.87 4.35 -9.11
N GLY A 17 -2.35 3.25 -8.57
CA GLY A 17 -1.49 3.28 -7.38
C GLY A 17 -0.24 4.11 -7.57
N ARG A 18 0.44 3.97 -8.72
CA ARG A 18 1.60 4.79 -9.07
C ARG A 18 1.24 6.27 -9.20
N ALA A 19 0.10 6.58 -9.82
CA ALA A 19 -0.36 7.95 -9.99
C ALA A 19 -0.73 8.59 -8.63
N LEU A 20 -1.41 7.85 -7.75
CA LEU A 20 -1.74 8.31 -6.41
C LEU A 20 -0.48 8.55 -5.57
N ALA A 21 0.51 7.64 -5.62
CA ALA A 21 1.79 7.83 -4.93
C ALA A 21 2.51 9.10 -5.39
N ALA A 22 2.54 9.35 -6.71
CA ALA A 22 3.11 10.57 -7.26
C ALA A 22 2.33 11.82 -6.83
N GLU A 23 1.00 11.76 -6.80
CA GLU A 23 0.16 12.88 -6.33
C GLU A 23 0.41 13.18 -4.84
N PHE A 24 0.48 12.17 -3.97
CA PHE A 24 0.81 12.37 -2.56
C PHE A 24 2.19 13.02 -2.37
N ALA A 25 3.20 12.53 -3.10
CA ALA A 25 4.54 13.08 -3.09
C ALA A 25 4.58 14.54 -3.58
N ALA A 26 3.88 14.86 -4.69
CA ALA A 26 3.77 16.22 -5.22
C ALA A 26 3.08 17.19 -4.24
N ASN A 27 2.21 16.68 -3.36
CA ASN A 27 1.58 17.44 -2.28
C ASN A 27 2.40 17.46 -0.97
N GLY A 28 3.62 16.93 -0.99
CA GLY A 28 4.58 16.99 0.12
C GLY A 28 4.47 15.86 1.15
N HIS A 29 3.74 14.79 0.87
CA HIS A 29 3.70 13.63 1.78
C HIS A 29 4.94 12.76 1.58
N ASP A 30 5.44 12.22 2.68
CA ASP A 30 6.25 11.00 2.62
C ASP A 30 5.38 9.85 2.09
N VAL A 31 5.97 8.89 1.40
CA VAL A 31 5.21 7.79 0.79
C VAL A 31 5.77 6.43 1.16
N VAL A 32 4.89 5.48 1.50
CA VAL A 32 5.22 4.05 1.58
C VAL A 32 4.64 3.36 0.35
N LEU A 33 5.52 2.84 -0.50
CA LEU A 33 5.19 2.23 -1.78
C LEU A 33 5.18 0.71 -1.64
N VAL A 34 4.02 0.08 -1.78
CA VAL A 34 3.87 -1.37 -1.56
C VAL A 34 3.46 -2.08 -2.84
N ALA A 35 4.25 -3.07 -3.27
CA ALA A 35 3.95 -3.98 -4.38
C ALA A 35 4.95 -5.16 -4.40
N ARG A 36 4.76 -6.13 -5.30
CA ARG A 36 5.65 -7.30 -5.48
C ARG A 36 6.90 -7.07 -6.36
N ARG A 37 7.03 -5.88 -6.94
CA ARG A 37 8.06 -5.59 -7.96
C ARG A 37 9.08 -4.62 -7.38
N GLU A 38 10.02 -5.16 -6.62
CA GLU A 38 11.04 -4.40 -5.90
C GLU A 38 11.78 -3.41 -6.81
N THR A 39 12.26 -3.84 -7.97
CA THR A 39 13.00 -2.96 -8.90
C THR A 39 12.17 -1.76 -9.37
N GLU A 40 10.88 -1.97 -9.68
CA GLU A 40 9.99 -0.88 -10.10
C GLU A 40 9.68 0.07 -8.93
N LEU A 41 9.52 -0.48 -7.71
CA LEU A 41 9.30 0.31 -6.50
C LEU A 41 10.50 1.19 -6.16
N LEU A 42 11.71 0.64 -6.17
CA LEU A 42 12.93 1.40 -5.89
C LEU A 42 13.16 2.51 -6.92
N ALA A 43 12.91 2.22 -8.20
CA ALA A 43 13.02 3.23 -9.25
C ALA A 43 11.94 4.33 -9.14
N LEU A 44 10.76 4.00 -8.62
CA LEU A 44 9.72 4.99 -8.31
C LEU A 44 10.09 5.80 -7.06
N ALA A 45 10.55 5.14 -6.00
CA ALA A 45 10.96 5.77 -4.75
C ALA A 45 12.02 6.85 -5.01
N ASN A 46 13.16 6.47 -5.60
CA ASN A 46 14.25 7.39 -5.90
C ASN A 46 13.78 8.60 -6.70
N ARG A 47 12.92 8.39 -7.70
CA ARG A 47 12.38 9.47 -8.52
C ARG A 47 11.50 10.43 -7.71
N LEU A 48 10.61 9.91 -6.87
CA LEU A 48 9.74 10.74 -6.05
C LEU A 48 10.53 11.53 -4.99
N GLU A 49 11.59 10.93 -4.44
CA GLU A 49 12.52 11.64 -3.55
C GLU A 49 13.26 12.77 -4.30
N ASP A 50 13.81 12.49 -5.48
CA ASP A 50 14.54 13.47 -6.30
C ASP A 50 13.63 14.63 -6.75
N ASP A 51 12.40 14.33 -7.19
CA ASP A 51 11.48 15.32 -7.77
C ASP A 51 10.80 16.20 -6.70
N HIS A 52 10.59 15.68 -5.48
CA HIS A 52 9.75 16.33 -4.48
C HIS A 52 10.42 16.58 -3.12
N GLY A 53 11.61 16.01 -2.86
CA GLY A 53 12.31 16.18 -1.59
C GLY A 53 11.63 15.53 -0.38
N ILE A 54 10.77 14.54 -0.63
CA ILE A 54 10.09 13.71 0.38
C ILE A 54 10.89 12.44 0.65
N ARG A 55 10.49 11.63 1.66
CA ARG A 55 11.02 10.28 1.88
C ARG A 55 10.10 9.24 1.23
N ALA A 56 10.66 8.30 0.49
CA ALA A 56 9.92 7.23 -0.16
C ALA A 56 10.40 5.85 0.30
N TYR A 57 9.54 5.14 1.03
CA TYR A 57 9.83 3.80 1.55
C TYR A 57 9.30 2.74 0.59
N ALA A 58 10.20 2.03 -0.12
CA ALA A 58 9.82 0.86 -0.91
C ALA A 58 9.69 -0.38 -0.03
N ILE A 59 8.51 -1.02 -0.04
CA ILE A 59 8.27 -2.29 0.65
C ILE A 59 7.76 -3.31 -0.36
N ASP A 60 8.61 -4.30 -0.64
CA ASP A 60 8.22 -5.53 -1.31
C ASP A 60 7.21 -6.28 -0.42
N ALA A 61 6.02 -6.56 -0.96
CA ALA A 61 5.08 -7.44 -0.30
C ALA A 61 4.14 -8.13 -1.29
N ASP A 62 3.95 -9.44 -1.11
CA ASP A 62 2.83 -10.17 -1.69
C ASP A 62 1.60 -10.07 -0.78
N LEU A 63 0.72 -9.12 -1.13
CA LEU A 63 -0.49 -8.83 -0.36
C LEU A 63 -1.58 -9.91 -0.47
N ALA A 64 -1.37 -10.97 -1.27
CA ALA A 64 -2.19 -12.17 -1.29
C ALA A 64 -1.76 -13.21 -0.23
N SER A 65 -0.64 -13.02 0.48
CA SER A 65 -0.30 -13.92 1.59
C SER A 65 -1.19 -13.68 2.81
N ILE A 66 -1.48 -14.75 3.56
CA ILE A 66 -2.34 -14.71 4.75
C ILE A 66 -1.78 -13.76 5.82
N ASP A 67 -0.46 -13.64 5.92
CA ASP A 67 0.25 -12.82 6.90
C ASP A 67 0.68 -11.44 6.38
N ALA A 68 0.35 -11.10 5.13
CA ALA A 68 0.87 -9.92 4.46
C ALA A 68 0.57 -8.62 5.22
N ALA A 69 -0.65 -8.49 5.74
CA ALA A 69 -1.05 -7.27 6.46
C ALA A 69 -0.31 -7.12 7.79
N ALA A 70 -0.01 -8.22 8.49
CA ALA A 70 0.77 -8.19 9.72
C ALA A 70 2.22 -7.80 9.42
N LYS A 71 2.84 -8.46 8.44
CA LYS A 71 4.22 -8.18 8.02
C LYS A 71 4.40 -6.74 7.51
N LEU A 72 3.44 -6.23 6.73
CA LEU A 72 3.51 -4.85 6.26
C LEU A 72 3.43 -3.85 7.41
N TYR A 73 2.52 -4.09 8.36
CA TYR A 73 2.39 -3.26 9.55
C TYR A 73 3.66 -3.27 10.42
N GLU A 74 4.24 -4.46 10.63
CA GLU A 74 5.53 -4.61 11.32
C GLU A 74 6.65 -3.88 10.56
N ALA A 75 6.73 -4.03 9.24
CA ALA A 75 7.73 -3.38 8.42
C ALA A 75 7.68 -1.85 8.47
N THR A 76 6.48 -1.25 8.58
CA THR A 76 6.35 0.20 8.81
C THR A 76 6.76 0.60 10.22
N ALA A 77 6.40 -0.20 11.23
CA ALA A 77 6.75 0.07 12.62
C ALA A 77 8.27 -0.01 12.87
N GLU A 78 8.95 -1.01 12.30
CA GLU A 78 10.41 -1.17 12.38
C GLU A 78 11.19 0.00 11.76
N ARG A 79 10.57 0.71 10.80
CA ARG A 79 11.14 1.89 10.15
C ARG A 79 10.75 3.19 10.84
N ASP A 80 10.03 3.12 11.97
CA ASP A 80 9.47 4.27 12.68
C ASP A 80 8.58 5.15 11.77
N VAL A 81 7.85 4.50 10.86
CA VAL A 81 6.97 5.18 9.90
C VAL A 81 5.54 5.21 10.44
N GLN A 82 5.08 6.39 10.81
CA GLN A 82 3.67 6.60 11.12
C GLN A 82 2.86 6.82 9.83
N VAL A 83 1.93 5.90 9.56
CA VAL A 83 1.01 6.03 8.41
C VAL A 83 -0.17 6.93 8.79
N ASP A 84 -0.34 8.02 8.04
CA ASP A 84 -1.42 9.00 8.20
C ASP A 84 -2.52 8.82 7.14
N VAL A 85 -2.17 8.29 5.96
CA VAL A 85 -3.13 7.96 4.90
C VAL A 85 -2.93 6.52 4.44
N LEU A 86 -3.99 5.70 4.45
CA LEU A 86 -3.96 4.33 3.94
C LEU A 86 -4.74 4.20 2.62
N VAL A 87 -4.03 3.88 1.54
CA VAL A 87 -4.64 3.63 0.23
C VAL A 87 -4.62 2.13 -0.08
N ASN A 88 -5.76 1.48 0.19
CA ASN A 88 -6.06 0.12 -0.25
C ASN A 88 -6.43 0.11 -1.75
N ASN A 89 -5.42 0.24 -2.61
CA ASN A 89 -5.59 0.31 -4.07
C ASN A 89 -5.22 -1.00 -4.79
N VAL A 90 -4.41 -1.88 -4.20
CA VAL A 90 -4.06 -3.14 -4.84
C VAL A 90 -5.31 -4.00 -5.06
N GLY A 91 -5.39 -4.65 -6.21
CA GLY A 91 -6.42 -5.64 -6.47
C GLY A 91 -6.17 -6.43 -7.74
N ILE A 92 -6.76 -7.62 -7.80
CA ILE A 92 -6.78 -8.49 -8.98
C ILE A 92 -8.21 -8.93 -9.30
N GLY A 93 -8.40 -9.45 -10.50
CA GLY A 93 -9.66 -10.05 -10.93
C GLY A 93 -9.41 -11.31 -11.76
N THR A 94 -10.26 -12.31 -11.59
CA THR A 94 -10.38 -13.46 -12.48
C THR A 94 -11.40 -13.18 -13.59
N GLN A 95 -11.34 -13.95 -14.68
CA GLN A 95 -12.26 -13.86 -15.82
C GLN A 95 -12.69 -15.26 -16.25
N GLY A 96 -13.91 -15.41 -16.74
CA GLY A 96 -14.48 -16.69 -17.17
C GLY A 96 -15.62 -17.16 -16.26
N ALA A 97 -16.10 -18.38 -16.49
CA ALA A 97 -17.12 -18.98 -15.63
C ALA A 97 -16.49 -19.35 -14.29
N PHE A 98 -17.06 -18.84 -13.19
CA PHE A 98 -16.50 -19.02 -11.83
C PHE A 98 -16.21 -20.47 -11.47
N VAL A 99 -17.10 -21.40 -11.82
CA VAL A 99 -16.96 -22.83 -11.50
C VAL A 99 -15.86 -23.54 -12.30
N GLU A 100 -15.36 -22.90 -13.36
CA GLU A 100 -14.27 -23.39 -14.20
C GLU A 100 -12.93 -22.72 -13.85
N ASN A 101 -12.96 -21.68 -13.03
CA ASN A 101 -11.76 -20.97 -12.62
C ASN A 101 -10.95 -21.79 -11.62
N ASP A 102 -9.64 -21.51 -11.58
CA ASP A 102 -8.76 -22.05 -10.56
C ASP A 102 -9.17 -21.50 -9.18
N LEU A 103 -9.58 -22.39 -8.27
CA LEU A 103 -10.02 -22.01 -6.93
C LEU A 103 -8.93 -21.26 -6.15
N GLY A 104 -7.65 -21.59 -6.35
CA GLY A 104 -6.53 -20.89 -5.72
C GLY A 104 -6.51 -19.41 -6.08
N ARG A 105 -6.65 -19.07 -7.36
CA ARG A 105 -6.74 -17.68 -7.84
C ARG A 105 -7.95 -16.93 -7.31
N GLU A 106 -9.09 -17.60 -7.19
CA GLU A 106 -10.29 -16.99 -6.57
C GLU A 106 -10.05 -16.67 -5.10
N LEU A 107 -9.39 -17.56 -4.36
CA LEU A 107 -9.03 -17.34 -2.97
C LEU A 107 -7.96 -16.23 -2.83
N ASP A 108 -6.95 -16.19 -3.69
CA ASP A 108 -5.96 -15.11 -3.74
C ASP A 108 -6.63 -13.75 -3.98
N GLN A 109 -7.62 -13.70 -4.87
CA GLN A 109 -8.40 -12.50 -5.12
C GLN A 109 -9.19 -12.05 -3.88
N LEU A 110 -9.85 -12.98 -3.17
CA LEU A 110 -10.54 -12.64 -1.92
C LEU A 110 -9.57 -12.17 -0.85
N GLN A 111 -8.42 -12.83 -0.73
CA GLN A 111 -7.39 -12.46 0.22
C GLN A 111 -6.88 -11.04 -0.08
N LEU A 112 -6.50 -10.77 -1.33
CA LEU A 112 -5.93 -9.48 -1.75
C LEU A 112 -6.94 -8.33 -1.71
N ASN A 113 -8.16 -8.56 -2.21
CA ASN A 113 -9.14 -7.48 -2.41
C ASN A 113 -10.01 -7.24 -1.17
N VAL A 114 -10.13 -8.20 -0.25
CA VAL A 114 -11.05 -8.13 0.90
C VAL A 114 -10.33 -8.32 2.22
N VAL A 115 -9.64 -9.45 2.40
CA VAL A 115 -9.10 -9.81 3.72
C VAL A 115 -7.93 -8.90 4.11
N THR A 116 -6.92 -8.78 3.26
CA THR A 116 -5.76 -7.91 3.48
C THR A 116 -6.14 -6.45 3.74
N PRO A 117 -6.94 -5.78 2.89
CA PRO A 117 -7.31 -4.38 3.15
C PRO A 117 -8.16 -4.22 4.41
N THR A 118 -9.00 -5.20 4.77
CA THR A 118 -9.72 -5.22 6.06
C THR A 118 -8.74 -5.24 7.23
N GLN A 119 -7.73 -6.12 7.18
CA GLN A 119 -6.73 -6.22 8.24
C GLN A 119 -5.86 -4.96 8.33
N LEU A 120 -5.40 -4.41 7.20
CA LEU A 120 -4.63 -3.16 7.18
C LEU A 120 -5.44 -2.01 7.77
N THR A 121 -6.70 -1.87 7.35
CA THR A 121 -7.60 -0.84 7.86
C THR A 121 -7.82 -1.00 9.37
N HIS A 122 -8.01 -2.22 9.86
CA HIS A 122 -8.15 -2.45 11.30
C HIS A 122 -6.89 -2.07 12.08
N ARG A 123 -5.69 -2.40 11.56
CA ARG A 123 -4.41 -2.08 12.21
C ARG A 123 -4.12 -0.59 12.24
N TYR A 124 -4.03 0.04 11.06
CA TYR A 124 -3.71 1.46 10.95
C TYR A 124 -4.86 2.34 11.46
N GLY A 125 -6.11 1.97 11.16
CA GLY A 125 -7.30 2.70 11.60
C GLY A 125 -7.45 2.74 13.12
N ARG A 126 -7.03 1.68 13.84
CA ARG A 126 -6.97 1.69 15.31
C ARG A 126 -6.01 2.78 15.81
N GLU A 127 -4.84 2.90 15.21
CA GLU A 127 -3.88 3.93 15.62
C GLU A 127 -4.34 5.34 15.21
N MET A 128 -4.86 5.49 14.00
CA MET A 128 -5.42 6.75 13.51
C MET A 128 -6.53 7.25 14.45
N THR A 129 -7.42 6.34 14.85
CA THR A 129 -8.48 6.63 15.83
C THR A 129 -7.90 7.03 17.19
N ALA A 130 -6.90 6.30 17.69
CA ALA A 130 -6.24 6.63 18.96
C ALA A 130 -5.55 8.00 18.94
N ARG A 131 -5.00 8.41 17.80
CA ARG A 131 -4.38 9.73 17.59
C ARG A 131 -5.39 10.84 17.28
N GLY A 132 -6.64 10.50 16.94
CA GLY A 132 -7.66 11.45 16.48
C GLY A 132 -7.36 12.07 15.11
N ARG A 133 -6.47 11.48 14.32
CA ARG A 133 -6.08 11.96 12.98
C ARG A 133 -5.63 10.82 12.06
N GLY A 134 -5.84 11.01 10.74
CA GLY A 134 -5.54 10.05 9.67
C GLY A 134 -6.79 9.51 9.00
N GLY A 135 -6.63 8.79 7.88
CA GLY A 135 -7.75 8.28 7.09
C GLY A 135 -7.39 7.22 6.05
#